data_AF-A0AAJ5Z061-F1
#
_entry.id   AF-A0AAJ5Z061-F1
#
_cell.length_a   1.000
_cell.length_b   1.000
_cell.length_c   1.000
_cell.angle_alpha   90.00
_cell.angle_beta   90.00
_cell.angle_gamma   90.00
#
_symmetry.space_group_name_H-M   'P 1'
#
loop_
_entity.id
_entity.type
_entity.pdbx_description
1 polymer ?
#
loop_
_entity_poly.entity_id
_entity_poly.type
_entity_poly.pdbx_seq_one_letter_code
_entity_poly.pdbx_strand_id
1 'polypeptide(L)'
;MSDTASVSDAEAARRHIILTEVFGVHPRVIVDALVVSANEHLYIRGSQLEDTVYALLGDTEHADKAAEEGVHSITTLLEHVIDHTMDTFELYCLRSIFVITPEQSQFMTMAHHRGLDLRPVEPAPQETQSDETNTVSIVPGLEDQLQRRLACARATQHRLAQAEAASKLRLNRIITAARAFDFILEGARTFCEENNTNASGAVTNTADDIMSQVYNVMEALSTLMDAEPLTVSLPPTSHNTVHDRDESATVDTRREWEKGRDEYLNWEAQRILASMKRT
;
A
#
# COMPACT_ATOMS: atom_id res chain seq x y z
N MET A 1 -40.77 34.13 -1.25
CA MET A 1 -40.50 32.92 -0.42
C MET A 1 -39.29 32.13 -0.90
N SER A 2 -38.64 32.48 -2.02
CA SER A 2 -37.41 31.82 -2.52
C SER A 2 -36.11 32.35 -1.89
N ASP A 3 -36.05 33.62 -1.47
CA ASP A 3 -34.81 34.25 -0.98
C ASP A 3 -34.38 33.82 0.42
N THR A 4 -35.27 33.27 1.25
CA THR A 4 -34.92 32.86 2.61
C THR A 4 -34.17 31.52 2.64
N ALA A 5 -34.40 30.66 1.64
CA ALA A 5 -33.72 29.37 1.53
C ALA A 5 -32.26 29.53 1.10
N SER A 6 -31.98 30.43 0.14
CA SER A 6 -30.62 30.70 -0.34
C SER A 6 -29.72 31.35 0.71
N VAL A 7 -30.27 32.23 1.54
CA VAL A 7 -29.55 32.87 2.66
C VAL A 7 -29.21 31.84 3.75
N SER A 8 -30.14 30.94 4.08
CA SER A 8 -29.91 29.86 5.04
C SER A 8 -28.78 28.92 4.62
N ASP A 9 -28.73 28.56 3.34
CA ASP A 9 -27.67 27.67 2.81
C ASP A 9 -26.31 28.37 2.79
N ALA A 10 -26.27 29.66 2.41
CA ALA A 10 -25.05 30.46 2.45
C ALA A 10 -24.51 30.63 3.89
N GLU A 11 -25.41 30.80 4.86
CA GLU A 11 -25.04 30.85 6.28
C GLU A 11 -24.55 29.50 6.80
N ALA A 12 -25.20 28.40 6.42
CA ALA A 12 -24.76 27.05 6.77
C ALA A 12 -23.37 26.75 6.19
N ALA A 13 -23.09 27.14 4.96
CA ALA A 13 -21.77 27.03 4.36
C ALA A 13 -20.71 27.85 5.11
N ARG A 14 -21.03 29.10 5.49
CA ARG A 14 -20.13 29.94 6.31
C ARG A 14 -19.78 29.31 7.66
N ARG A 15 -20.75 28.65 8.33
CA ARG A 15 -20.50 27.95 9.62
C ARG A 15 -19.43 26.88 9.48
N HIS A 16 -19.54 26.03 8.46
CA HIS A 16 -18.59 24.94 8.24
C HIS A 16 -17.20 25.46 7.88
N ILE A 17 -17.12 26.53 7.08
CA ILE A 17 -15.84 27.16 6.70
C ILE A 17 -15.11 27.68 7.93
N ILE A 18 -15.80 28.44 8.78
CA ILE A 18 -15.18 29.03 9.97
C ILE A 18 -14.70 27.93 10.93
N LEU A 19 -15.50 26.88 11.14
CA LEU A 19 -15.09 25.74 11.97
C LEU A 19 -13.85 25.05 11.38
N THR A 20 -13.83 24.79 10.07
CA THR A 20 -12.68 24.16 9.42
C THR A 20 -11.43 25.02 9.47
N GLU A 21 -11.59 26.34 9.47
CA GLU A 21 -10.50 27.31 9.54
C GLU A 21 -9.93 27.41 10.97
N VAL A 22 -10.78 27.36 12.00
CA VAL A 22 -10.37 27.33 13.41
C VAL A 22 -9.62 26.05 13.73
N PHE A 23 -10.15 24.89 13.34
CA PHE A 23 -9.54 23.59 13.67
C PHE A 23 -8.43 23.19 12.69
N GLY A 24 -8.33 23.83 11.53
CA GLY A 24 -7.44 23.43 10.43
C GLY A 24 -7.83 22.12 9.74
N VAL A 25 -8.86 21.44 10.25
CA VAL A 25 -9.44 20.20 9.73
C VAL A 25 -10.95 20.26 9.87
N HIS A 26 -11.66 19.48 9.06
CA HIS A 26 -13.10 19.38 9.19
C HIS A 26 -13.46 18.64 10.50
N PRO A 27 -14.39 19.15 11.33
CA PRO A 27 -14.73 18.54 12.63
C PRO A 27 -15.13 17.07 12.56
N ARG A 28 -15.81 16.66 11.47
CA ARG A 28 -16.11 15.25 11.20
C ARG A 28 -14.88 14.35 11.22
N VAL A 29 -13.75 14.81 10.67
CA VAL A 29 -12.49 14.02 10.65
C VAL A 29 -11.98 13.77 12.07
N ILE A 30 -12.18 14.72 12.99
CA ILE A 30 -11.79 14.57 14.39
C ILE A 30 -12.64 13.48 15.05
N VAL A 31 -13.94 13.50 14.80
CA VAL A 31 -14.88 12.51 15.34
C VAL A 31 -14.61 11.13 14.75
N ASP A 32 -14.47 11.02 13.43
CA ASP A 32 -14.15 9.77 12.73
C ASP A 32 -12.83 9.17 13.26
N ALA A 33 -11.81 9.99 13.47
CA ALA A 33 -10.54 9.54 14.05
C ALA A 33 -10.70 9.02 15.48
N LEU A 34 -11.62 9.60 16.26
CA LEU A 34 -11.93 9.13 17.61
C LEU A 34 -12.67 7.79 17.58
N VAL A 35 -13.57 7.59 16.61
CA VAL A 35 -14.26 6.29 16.39
C VAL A 35 -13.24 5.21 16.08
N VAL A 36 -12.35 5.47 15.12
CA VAL A 36 -11.29 4.54 14.73
C VAL A 36 -10.39 4.22 15.93
N SER A 37 -9.97 5.25 16.68
CA SER A 37 -9.13 5.05 17.87
C SER A 37 -9.82 4.23 18.96
N ALA A 38 -11.12 4.44 19.21
CA ALA A 38 -11.88 3.66 20.17
C ALA A 38 -11.92 2.17 19.79
N ASN A 39 -12.15 1.87 18.51
CA ASN A 39 -12.19 0.50 18.00
C ASN A 39 -10.79 -0.16 18.02
N GLU A 40 -9.72 0.56 17.67
CA GLU A 40 -8.35 0.05 17.82
C GLU A 40 -8.02 -0.29 19.28
N HIS A 41 -8.39 0.60 20.22
CA HIS A 41 -8.17 0.35 21.64
C HIS A 41 -9.00 -0.83 22.17
N LEU A 42 -10.21 -1.05 21.65
CA LEU A 42 -11.01 -2.23 21.97
C LEU A 42 -10.24 -3.52 21.66
N TYR A 43 -9.67 -3.65 20.47
CA TYR A 43 -8.93 -4.86 20.09
C TYR A 43 -7.64 -5.04 20.90
N ILE A 44 -6.90 -3.95 21.15
CA ILE A 44 -5.69 -3.99 21.98
C ILE A 44 -6.03 -4.46 23.40
N ARG A 45 -7.12 -3.96 23.99
CA ARG A 45 -7.56 -4.37 25.33
C ARG A 45 -8.19 -5.75 25.34
N GLY A 46 -8.86 -6.17 24.26
CA GLY A 46 -9.40 -7.51 24.10
C GLY A 46 -8.30 -8.58 24.16
N SER A 47 -7.19 -8.37 23.44
CA SER A 47 -6.04 -9.26 23.51
C SER A 47 -5.40 -9.31 24.91
N GLN A 48 -5.28 -8.17 25.58
CA GLN A 48 -4.77 -8.14 26.96
C GLN A 48 -5.71 -8.85 27.94
N LEU A 49 -7.02 -8.73 27.73
CA LEU A 49 -8.01 -9.46 28.52
C LEU A 49 -7.83 -10.96 28.32
N GLU A 50 -7.65 -11.40 27.07
CA GLU A 50 -7.38 -12.80 26.72
C GLU A 50 -6.15 -13.35 27.48
N ASP A 51 -5.02 -12.65 27.40
CA ASP A 51 -3.79 -13.01 28.12
C ASP A 51 -4.01 -13.13 29.63
N THR A 52 -4.79 -12.20 30.22
CA THR A 52 -5.10 -12.24 31.66
C THR A 52 -6.03 -13.38 32.03
N VAL A 53 -7.00 -13.72 31.17
CA VAL A 53 -7.93 -14.83 31.39
C VAL A 53 -7.17 -16.15 31.30
N TYR A 54 -6.29 -16.32 30.30
CA TYR A 54 -5.40 -17.49 30.22
C TYR A 54 -4.53 -17.64 31.46
N ALA A 55 -3.93 -16.54 31.94
CA ALA A 55 -3.12 -16.56 33.15
C ALA A 55 -3.90 -16.96 34.42
N LEU A 56 -5.21 -16.66 34.47
CA LEU A 56 -6.08 -16.98 35.61
C LEU A 56 -6.68 -18.40 35.54
N LEU A 57 -6.97 -18.91 34.34
CA LEU A 57 -7.60 -20.21 34.15
C LEU A 57 -6.60 -21.37 34.27
N GLY A 58 -5.31 -21.13 34.01
CA GLY A 58 -4.25 -22.13 34.11
C GLY A 58 -4.36 -23.24 33.05
N ASP A 59 -3.54 -24.28 33.22
CA ASP A 59 -3.30 -25.32 32.21
C ASP A 59 -4.35 -26.45 32.29
N THR A 60 -5.61 -26.14 31.99
CA THR A 60 -6.66 -27.16 31.88
C THR A 60 -7.07 -27.36 30.42
N GLU A 61 -7.27 -28.60 29.99
CA GLU A 61 -7.54 -28.98 28.59
C GLU A 61 -8.82 -28.36 27.99
N HIS A 62 -9.66 -27.75 28.83
CA HIS A 62 -10.88 -27.04 28.44
C HIS A 62 -10.87 -25.55 28.79
N ALA A 63 -9.83 -25.07 29.51
CA ALA A 63 -9.69 -23.65 29.84
C ALA A 63 -9.54 -22.82 28.58
N ASP A 64 -8.70 -23.27 27.64
CA ASP A 64 -8.35 -22.44 26.49
C ASP A 64 -9.56 -22.11 25.63
N LYS A 65 -10.37 -23.12 25.31
CA LYS A 65 -11.60 -22.94 24.53
C LYS A 65 -12.63 -22.08 25.25
N ALA A 66 -12.81 -22.29 26.56
CA ALA A 66 -13.76 -21.51 27.35
C ALA A 66 -13.30 -20.04 27.51
N ALA A 67 -11.99 -19.80 27.61
CA ALA A 67 -11.39 -18.47 27.64
C ALA A 67 -11.61 -17.75 26.31
N GLU A 68 -11.29 -18.40 25.19
CA GLU A 68 -11.50 -17.85 23.84
C GLU A 68 -12.98 -17.51 23.60
N GLU A 69 -13.89 -18.45 23.86
CA GLU A 69 -15.33 -18.24 23.66
C GLU A 69 -15.87 -17.10 24.55
N GLY A 70 -15.45 -17.05 25.81
CA GLY A 70 -15.88 -16.03 26.77
C GLY A 70 -15.36 -14.64 26.42
N VAL A 71 -14.06 -14.53 26.12
CA VAL A 71 -13.43 -13.28 25.71
C VAL A 71 -14.02 -12.81 24.38
N HIS A 72 -14.20 -13.72 23.42
CA HIS A 72 -14.83 -13.40 22.15
C HIS A 72 -16.24 -12.84 22.36
N SER A 73 -17.08 -13.49 23.17
CA SER A 73 -18.42 -13.00 23.48
C SER A 73 -18.42 -11.60 24.11
N ILE A 74 -17.50 -11.33 25.04
CA ILE A 74 -17.35 -10.01 25.68
C ILE A 74 -16.89 -8.97 24.66
N THR A 75 -15.91 -9.29 23.81
CA THR A 75 -15.39 -8.36 22.79
C THR A 75 -16.46 -7.99 21.78
N THR A 76 -17.25 -8.96 21.28
CA THR A 76 -18.37 -8.70 20.37
C THR A 76 -19.46 -7.86 21.03
N LEU A 77 -19.76 -8.11 22.32
CA LEU A 77 -20.72 -7.29 23.06
C LEU A 77 -20.21 -5.84 23.17
N LEU A 78 -18.93 -5.66 23.49
CA LEU A 78 -18.33 -4.36 23.69
C LEU A 78 -18.19 -3.60 22.38
N GLU A 79 -17.92 -4.28 21.26
CA GLU A 79 -17.95 -3.73 19.90
C GLU A 79 -19.32 -3.14 19.59
N HIS A 80 -20.40 -3.90 19.81
CA HIS A 80 -21.76 -3.41 19.58
C HIS A 80 -22.12 -2.19 20.45
N VAL A 81 -21.70 -2.21 21.72
CA VAL A 81 -21.95 -1.08 22.64
C VAL A 81 -21.13 0.15 22.24
N ILE A 82 -19.86 -0.03 21.86
CA ILE A 82 -19.01 1.06 21.43
C ILE A 82 -19.54 1.67 20.14
N ASP A 83 -19.86 0.87 19.12
CA ASP A 83 -20.44 1.39 17.86
C ASP A 83 -21.70 2.24 18.14
N HIS A 84 -22.64 1.72 18.94
CA HIS A 84 -23.88 2.45 19.22
C HIS A 84 -23.66 3.73 20.04
N THR A 85 -22.80 3.68 21.06
CA THR A 85 -22.49 4.85 21.89
C THR A 85 -21.69 5.88 21.12
N MET A 86 -20.82 5.43 20.21
CA MET A 86 -19.96 6.28 19.42
C MET A 86 -20.71 6.95 18.26
N ASP A 87 -21.70 6.28 17.65
CA ASP A 87 -22.65 6.91 16.73
C ASP A 87 -23.45 8.04 17.41
N THR A 88 -23.90 7.78 18.65
CA THR A 88 -24.63 8.79 19.44
C THR A 88 -23.71 9.96 19.81
N PHE A 89 -22.46 9.65 20.14
CA PHE A 89 -21.43 10.65 20.41
C PHE A 89 -21.11 11.49 19.17
N GLU A 90 -20.98 10.88 17.98
CA GLU A 90 -20.76 11.60 16.72
C GLU A 90 -21.89 12.61 16.48
N LEU A 91 -23.13 12.15 16.58
CA LEU A 91 -24.31 13.00 16.44
C LEU A 91 -24.32 14.12 17.46
N TYR A 92 -23.95 13.85 18.71
CA TYR A 92 -23.87 14.87 19.75
C TYR A 92 -22.77 15.90 19.47
N CYS A 93 -21.58 15.47 19.08
CA CYS A 93 -20.46 16.34 18.74
C CYS A 93 -20.81 17.27 17.59
N LEU A 94 -21.37 16.75 16.50
CA LEU A 94 -21.72 17.54 15.33
C LEU A 94 -22.94 18.44 15.56
N ARG A 95 -23.82 18.09 16.51
CA ARG A 95 -25.03 18.87 16.81
C ARG A 95 -24.87 19.88 17.95
N SER A 96 -23.91 19.69 18.86
CA SER A 96 -23.81 20.51 20.08
C SER A 96 -22.42 21.08 20.35
N ILE A 97 -21.34 20.39 19.98
CA ILE A 97 -19.97 20.86 20.26
C ILE A 97 -19.45 21.66 19.08
N PHE A 98 -19.52 21.10 17.87
CA PHE A 98 -19.03 21.74 16.64
C PHE A 98 -20.13 22.54 15.96
N VAL A 99 -20.84 23.36 16.73
CA VAL A 99 -21.91 24.22 16.22
C VAL A 99 -21.65 25.67 16.61
N ILE A 100 -21.75 26.55 15.63
CA ILE A 100 -21.68 27.99 15.80
C ILE A 100 -23.00 28.58 15.31
N THR A 101 -23.66 29.38 16.14
CA THR A 101 -24.90 30.05 15.72
C THR A 101 -24.58 31.16 14.70
N PRO A 102 -25.50 31.51 13.79
CA PRO A 102 -25.27 32.59 12.83
C PRO A 102 -25.00 33.94 13.51
N GLU A 103 -25.56 34.16 14.70
CA GLU A 103 -25.27 35.36 15.49
C GLU A 103 -23.83 35.34 16.01
N GLN A 104 -23.36 34.20 16.53
CA GLN A 104 -21.98 34.07 17.03
C GLN A 104 -20.94 34.18 15.92
N SER A 105 -21.23 33.66 14.72
CA SER A 105 -20.27 33.66 13.61
C SER A 105 -19.93 35.08 13.12
N GLN A 106 -20.86 36.03 13.24
CA GLN A 106 -20.64 37.43 12.86
C GLN A 106 -19.65 38.15 13.78
N PHE A 107 -19.57 37.73 15.04
CA PHE A 107 -18.66 38.32 16.03
C PHE A 107 -17.33 37.56 16.15
N MET A 108 -17.18 36.44 15.43
CA MET A 108 -15.98 35.63 15.50
C MET A 108 -14.97 36.07 14.45
N THR A 109 -13.90 36.73 14.91
CA THR A 109 -12.78 37.14 14.06
C THR A 109 -11.53 36.35 14.42
N MET A 110 -10.91 35.69 13.44
CA MET A 110 -9.67 34.95 13.67
C MET A 110 -8.43 35.85 13.56
N ALA A 111 -7.30 35.37 14.08
CA ALA A 111 -6.07 36.15 14.12
C ALA A 111 -5.58 36.59 12.73
N HIS A 112 -5.74 35.73 11.72
CA HIS A 112 -5.38 36.00 10.33
C HIS A 112 -6.44 36.80 9.56
N HIS A 113 -7.61 37.07 10.15
CA HIS A 113 -8.57 38.04 9.62
C HIS A 113 -8.20 39.48 10.00
N ARG A 114 -7.29 39.66 10.97
CA ARG A 114 -6.82 40.99 11.37
C ARG A 114 -6.00 41.61 10.25
N GLY A 115 -6.43 42.80 9.80
CA GLY A 115 -5.81 43.51 8.68
C GLY A 115 -6.44 43.24 7.31
N LEU A 116 -7.50 42.42 7.26
CA LEU A 116 -8.29 42.21 6.05
C LEU A 116 -9.35 43.33 5.93
N ASP A 117 -9.05 44.39 5.16
CA ASP A 117 -10.05 45.41 4.84
C ASP A 117 -10.91 44.92 3.67
N LEU A 118 -12.09 44.39 3.99
CA LEU A 118 -13.06 43.87 3.01
C LEU A 118 -14.06 44.93 2.53
N ARG A 119 -13.80 46.21 2.80
CA ARG A 119 -14.61 47.28 2.22
C ARG A 119 -14.57 47.15 0.70
N PRO A 120 -15.72 47.07 0.02
CA PRO A 120 -15.73 47.18 -1.42
C PRO A 120 -15.07 48.51 -1.76
N VAL A 121 -13.99 48.49 -2.53
CA VAL A 121 -13.44 49.70 -3.14
C VAL A 121 -14.62 50.33 -3.87
N GLU A 122 -15.10 51.48 -3.39
CA GLU A 122 -16.11 52.25 -4.11
C GLU A 122 -15.64 52.38 -5.56
N PRO A 123 -16.51 52.18 -6.57
CA PRO A 123 -16.13 52.45 -7.94
C PRO A 123 -15.80 53.95 -8.04
N ALA A 124 -14.53 54.28 -7.89
CA ALA A 124 -14.03 55.63 -8.05
C ALA A 124 -14.44 56.11 -9.45
N PRO A 125 -14.92 57.36 -9.59
CA PRO A 125 -15.13 57.93 -10.91
C PRO A 125 -13.83 57.83 -11.68
N GLN A 126 -13.92 57.31 -12.91
CA GLN A 126 -12.80 57.34 -13.85
C GLN A 126 -12.28 58.78 -13.92
N GLU A 127 -11.07 59.04 -13.43
CA GLU A 127 -10.15 59.99 -14.03
C GLU A 127 -8.77 59.97 -13.36
N THR A 128 -7.76 60.00 -14.24
CA THR A 128 -6.34 60.29 -14.02
C THR A 128 -5.47 59.23 -13.32
N GLN A 129 -4.84 58.42 -14.19
CA GLN A 129 -3.45 57.97 -14.14
C GLN A 129 -2.61 58.63 -13.03
N SER A 130 -2.35 57.89 -11.96
CA SER A 130 -1.12 58.01 -11.19
C SER A 130 -0.64 56.59 -10.92
N ASP A 131 0.37 56.21 -11.70
CA ASP A 131 1.20 55.03 -11.50
C ASP A 131 1.91 55.15 -10.14
N GLU A 132 1.34 54.58 -9.09
CA GLU A 132 2.10 54.20 -7.89
C GLU A 132 1.78 52.74 -7.53
N THR A 133 2.60 51.89 -8.14
CA THR A 133 2.88 50.49 -7.84
C THR A 133 2.92 50.18 -6.33
N ASN A 134 1.78 49.81 -5.76
CA ASN A 134 1.70 48.99 -4.55
C ASN A 134 0.94 47.69 -4.82
N THR A 135 1.22 47.08 -5.98
CA THR A 135 1.00 45.65 -6.16
C THR A 135 2.03 44.92 -5.28
N VAL A 136 1.55 44.27 -4.23
CA VAL A 136 2.35 43.49 -3.28
C VAL A 136 3.10 42.38 -4.04
N SER A 137 4.31 42.69 -4.52
CA SER A 137 5.25 41.80 -5.20
C SER A 137 6.00 40.91 -4.21
N ILE A 138 5.28 40.29 -3.28
CA ILE A 138 5.86 39.38 -2.25
C ILE A 138 5.68 37.91 -2.66
N VAL A 139 4.79 37.62 -3.61
CA VAL A 139 4.29 36.26 -3.83
C VAL A 139 5.17 35.34 -4.71
N PRO A 140 5.95 35.78 -5.73
CA PRO A 140 6.65 34.80 -6.59
C PRO A 140 7.82 34.11 -5.86
N GLY A 141 8.54 34.81 -4.98
CA GLY A 141 9.71 34.25 -4.30
C GLY A 141 9.36 33.21 -3.22
N LEU A 142 8.25 33.41 -2.51
CA LEU A 142 7.79 32.48 -1.48
C LEU A 142 7.16 31.23 -2.11
N GLU A 143 6.36 31.39 -3.16
CA GLU A 143 5.78 30.27 -3.90
C GLU A 143 6.87 29.41 -4.53
N ASP A 144 7.86 30.02 -5.19
CA ASP A 144 9.02 29.30 -5.73
C ASP A 144 9.79 28.55 -4.63
N GLN A 145 9.94 29.16 -3.45
CA GLN A 145 10.60 28.52 -2.31
C GLN A 145 9.79 27.33 -1.78
N LEU A 146 8.48 27.45 -1.67
CA LEU A 146 7.59 26.37 -1.23
C LEU A 146 7.54 25.23 -2.25
N GLN A 147 7.46 25.55 -3.54
CA GLN A 147 7.51 24.56 -4.62
C GLN A 147 8.84 23.80 -4.62
N ARG A 148 9.96 24.50 -4.43
CA ARG A 148 11.28 23.86 -4.26
C ARG A 148 11.32 22.95 -3.03
N ARG A 149 10.83 23.42 -1.87
CA ARG A 149 10.76 22.61 -0.66
C ARG A 149 9.88 21.37 -0.85
N LEU A 150 8.75 21.50 -1.53
CA LEU A 150 7.86 20.39 -1.84
C LEU A 150 8.51 19.40 -2.80
N ALA A 151 9.23 19.87 -3.83
CA ALA A 151 9.99 19.02 -4.73
C ALA A 151 11.10 18.25 -3.98
N CYS A 152 11.83 18.93 -3.09
CA CYS A 152 12.82 18.30 -2.21
C CYS A 152 12.17 17.23 -1.31
N ALA A 153 11.06 17.56 -0.65
CA ALA A 153 10.34 16.62 0.22
C ALA A 153 9.84 15.38 -0.53
N ARG A 154 9.29 15.56 -1.74
CA ARG A 154 8.86 14.45 -2.61
C ARG A 154 10.04 13.59 -3.05
N ALA A 155 11.17 14.20 -3.39
CA ALA A 155 12.39 13.47 -3.75
C ALA A 155 12.94 12.65 -2.56
N THR A 156 12.92 13.21 -1.35
CA THR A 156 13.32 12.48 -0.13
C THR A 156 12.35 11.35 0.20
N GLN A 157 11.04 11.57 0.07
CA GLN A 157 10.03 10.54 0.30
C GLN A 157 10.18 9.38 -0.68
N HIS A 158 10.40 9.67 -1.97
CA HIS A 158 10.62 8.64 -2.98
C HIS A 158 11.89 7.84 -2.69
N ARG A 159 13.01 8.49 -2.32
CA ARG A 159 14.24 7.80 -1.92
C ARG A 159 14.04 6.94 -0.67
N LEU A 160 13.28 7.42 0.31
CA LEU A 160 12.95 6.67 1.52
C LEU A 160 12.13 5.44 1.18
N ALA A 161 11.09 5.57 0.36
CA ALA A 161 10.28 4.44 -0.09
C ALA A 161 11.10 3.39 -0.85
N GLN A 162 12.04 3.82 -1.71
CA GLN A 162 12.96 2.90 -2.38
C GLN A 162 13.91 2.20 -1.40
N ALA A 163 14.45 2.94 -0.41
CA ALA A 163 15.32 2.37 0.62
C ALA A 163 14.57 1.38 1.52
N GLU A 164 13.31 1.66 1.86
CA GLU A 164 12.43 0.78 2.62
C GLU A 164 12.16 -0.52 1.83
N ALA A 165 11.81 -0.41 0.54
CA ALA A 165 11.60 -1.58 -0.31
C ALA A 165 12.85 -2.45 -0.44
N ALA A 166 14.02 -1.83 -0.64
CA ALA A 166 15.30 -2.53 -0.68
C ALA A 166 15.63 -3.20 0.66
N SER A 167 15.33 -2.55 1.78
CA SER A 167 15.54 -3.10 3.13
C SER A 167 14.63 -4.29 3.42
N LYS A 168 13.36 -4.24 3.01
CA LYS A 168 12.43 -5.37 3.12
C LYS A 168 12.91 -6.59 2.33
N LEU A 169 13.41 -6.39 1.11
CA LEU A 169 13.97 -7.48 0.31
C LEU A 169 15.22 -8.08 0.97
N ARG A 170 16.10 -7.26 1.53
CA ARG A 170 17.28 -7.73 2.28
C ARG A 170 16.88 -8.51 3.52
N LEU A 171 15.92 -8.02 4.29
CA LEU A 171 15.39 -8.71 5.46
C LEU A 171 14.84 -10.09 5.06
N ASN A 172 14.02 -10.15 4.01
CA ASN A 172 13.46 -11.41 3.53
C ASN A 172 14.56 -12.39 3.12
N ARG A 173 15.61 -11.93 2.40
CA ARG A 173 16.76 -12.76 2.04
C ARG A 173 17.50 -13.30 3.27
N ILE A 174 17.72 -12.46 4.27
CA ILE A 174 18.37 -12.86 5.53
C ILE A 174 17.51 -13.87 6.27
N ILE A 175 16.19 -13.67 6.35
CA ILE A 175 15.26 -14.62 6.98
C ILE A 175 15.27 -15.95 6.23
N THR A 176 15.27 -15.96 4.89
CA THR A 176 15.36 -17.21 4.12
C THR A 176 16.69 -17.92 4.32
N ALA A 177 17.80 -17.18 4.41
CA ALA A 177 19.11 -17.76 4.69
C ALA A 177 19.17 -18.34 6.12
N ALA A 178 18.65 -17.61 7.11
CA ALA A 178 18.57 -18.07 8.50
C ALA A 178 17.77 -19.37 8.60
N ARG A 179 16.59 -19.44 7.97
CA ARG A 179 15.77 -20.67 7.92
C ARG A 179 16.49 -21.83 7.25
N ALA A 180 17.25 -21.57 6.18
CA ALA A 180 18.04 -22.62 5.52
C ALA A 180 19.16 -23.14 6.44
N PHE A 181 19.83 -22.25 7.19
CA PHE A 181 20.82 -22.66 8.18
C PHE A 181 20.19 -23.40 9.35
N ASP A 182 19.04 -22.96 9.85
CA ASP A 182 18.30 -23.65 10.91
C ASP A 182 17.91 -25.07 10.46
N PHE A 183 17.42 -25.23 9.23
CA PHE A 183 17.12 -26.54 8.65
C PHE A 183 18.36 -27.44 8.55
N ILE A 184 19.50 -26.91 8.11
CA ILE A 184 20.76 -27.67 8.03
C ILE A 184 21.23 -28.08 9.43
N LEU A 185 21.13 -27.19 10.42
CA LEU A 185 21.52 -27.49 11.80
C LEU A 185 20.60 -28.52 12.43
N GLU A 186 19.30 -28.44 12.19
CA GLU A 186 18.34 -29.43 12.69
C GLU A 186 18.54 -30.79 12.02
N GLY A 187 18.75 -30.83 10.71
CA GLY A 187 19.11 -32.05 9.99
C GLY A 187 20.45 -32.64 10.43
N ALA A 188 21.43 -31.81 10.77
CA ALA A 188 22.69 -32.27 11.34
C ALA A 188 22.50 -32.84 12.76
N ARG A 189 21.63 -32.24 13.58
CA ARG A 189 21.30 -32.73 14.93
C ARG A 189 20.63 -34.09 14.91
N THR A 190 19.58 -34.27 14.10
CA THR A 190 18.88 -35.56 13.98
C THR A 190 19.83 -36.66 13.49
N PHE A 191 20.72 -36.34 12.55
CA PHE A 191 21.72 -37.29 12.06
C PHE A 191 22.80 -37.62 13.10
N CYS A 192 23.17 -36.68 13.97
CA CYS A 192 24.10 -36.93 15.08
C CYS A 192 23.48 -37.83 16.16
N GLU A 193 22.20 -37.65 16.46
CA GLU A 193 21.47 -38.48 17.42
C GLU A 193 21.35 -39.94 16.93
N GLU A 194 21.17 -40.16 15.62
CA GLU A 194 21.10 -41.51 15.05
C GLU A 194 22.47 -42.21 14.98
N ASN A 195 23.55 -41.48 14.66
CA ASN A 195 24.87 -42.07 14.42
C ASN A 195 25.89 -41.92 15.57
N ASN A 196 25.53 -41.28 16.68
CA ASN A 196 26.38 -41.15 17.89
C ASN A 196 27.80 -40.62 17.58
N THR A 197 27.92 -39.71 16.60
CA THR A 197 29.18 -39.12 16.12
C THR A 197 29.16 -37.60 16.25
N ASN A 198 30.34 -36.98 16.37
CA ASN A 198 30.47 -35.52 16.50
C ASN A 198 29.95 -34.80 15.24
N ALA A 199 29.15 -33.74 15.42
CA ALA A 199 28.47 -33.02 14.34
C ALA A 199 29.35 -32.58 13.16
N SER A 200 30.61 -32.24 13.41
CA SER A 200 31.54 -31.86 12.35
C SER A 200 31.95 -33.00 11.42
N GLY A 201 31.97 -34.26 11.90
CA GLY A 201 32.34 -35.42 11.10
C GLY A 201 31.17 -36.00 10.30
N ALA A 202 29.95 -35.87 10.84
CA ALA A 202 28.73 -36.25 10.14
C ALA A 202 28.46 -35.37 8.90
N VAL A 203 28.67 -34.05 9.01
CA VAL A 203 28.47 -33.10 7.91
C VAL A 203 29.49 -33.32 6.77
N THR A 204 30.73 -33.70 7.08
CA THR A 204 31.72 -34.01 6.03
C THR A 204 31.39 -35.31 5.29
N ASN A 205 30.92 -36.33 6.01
CA ASN A 205 30.58 -37.61 5.41
C ASN A 205 29.32 -37.50 4.52
N THR A 206 28.31 -36.73 4.95
CA THR A 206 27.13 -36.47 4.10
C THR A 206 27.46 -35.57 2.92
N ALA A 207 28.38 -34.62 3.06
CA ALA A 207 28.87 -33.83 1.93
C ALA A 207 29.59 -34.71 0.90
N ASP A 208 30.41 -35.66 1.34
CA ASP A 208 31.06 -36.65 0.46
C ASP A 208 30.03 -37.57 -0.23
N ASP A 209 29.01 -38.03 0.50
CA ASP A 209 27.91 -38.84 -0.06
C ASP A 209 27.09 -38.05 -1.09
N ILE A 210 26.73 -36.79 -0.80
CA ILE A 210 26.00 -35.92 -1.74
C ILE A 210 26.86 -35.62 -2.97
N MET A 211 28.16 -35.33 -2.80
CA MET A 211 29.05 -35.13 -3.93
C MET A 211 29.09 -36.37 -4.83
N SER A 212 29.19 -37.57 -4.24
CA SER A 212 29.15 -38.82 -5.00
C SER A 212 27.83 -38.99 -5.78
N GLN A 213 26.69 -38.61 -5.19
CA GLN A 213 25.38 -38.68 -5.84
C GLN A 213 25.21 -37.62 -6.94
N VAL A 214 25.74 -36.41 -6.76
CA VAL A 214 25.70 -35.35 -7.78
C VAL A 214 26.52 -35.76 -9.01
N TYR A 215 27.68 -36.40 -8.84
CA TYR A 215 28.43 -36.95 -9.96
C TYR A 215 27.60 -38.00 -10.73
N ASN A 216 26.95 -38.91 -10.01
CA ASN A 216 26.09 -39.94 -10.63
C ASN A 216 24.89 -39.34 -11.36
N VAL A 217 24.26 -38.29 -10.81
CA VAL A 217 23.13 -37.60 -11.46
C VAL A 217 23.60 -36.80 -12.66
N MET A 218 24.77 -36.17 -12.60
CA MET A 218 25.34 -35.43 -13.71
C MET A 218 25.76 -36.38 -14.85
N GLU A 219 26.27 -37.57 -14.52
CA GLU A 219 26.54 -38.64 -15.48
C GLU A 219 25.25 -39.24 -16.07
N ALA A 220 24.20 -39.40 -15.24
CA ALA A 220 22.87 -39.81 -15.71
C ALA A 220 22.24 -38.76 -16.64
N LEU A 221 22.45 -37.47 -16.35
CA LEU A 221 22.02 -36.36 -17.21
C LEU A 221 22.85 -36.26 -18.49
N SER A 222 24.16 -36.55 -18.46
CA SER A 222 24.98 -36.58 -19.67
C SER A 222 24.60 -37.76 -20.56
N THR A 223 24.37 -38.94 -19.99
CA THR A 223 23.85 -40.09 -20.75
C THR A 223 22.44 -39.84 -21.29
N LEU A 224 21.59 -39.11 -20.56
CA LEU A 224 20.29 -38.68 -21.05
C LEU A 224 20.40 -37.63 -22.17
N MET A 225 21.37 -36.72 -22.08
CA MET A 225 21.64 -35.72 -23.12
C MET A 225 22.17 -36.39 -24.40
N ASP A 226 23.08 -37.34 -24.27
CA ASP A 226 23.62 -38.14 -25.38
C ASP A 226 22.56 -39.07 -25.99
N ALA A 227 21.55 -39.46 -25.23
CA ALA A 227 20.40 -40.24 -25.70
C ALA A 227 19.36 -39.39 -26.48
N GLU A 228 19.55 -38.07 -26.56
CA GLU A 228 18.74 -37.14 -27.36
C GLU A 228 17.18 -37.33 -27.26
N PRO A 229 16.59 -37.57 -26.07
CA PRO A 229 15.16 -37.88 -25.95
C PRO A 229 14.25 -36.65 -26.14
N LEU A 230 14.81 -35.45 -26.17
CA LEU A 230 14.09 -34.18 -26.33
C LEU A 230 14.25 -33.57 -27.75
N THR A 231 15.10 -34.15 -28.61
CA THR A 231 15.27 -33.73 -30.01
C THR A 231 14.44 -34.56 -30.98
N VAL A 232 13.90 -35.71 -30.55
CA VAL A 232 12.85 -36.43 -31.27
C VAL A 232 11.55 -35.64 -31.15
N SER A 233 11.36 -34.66 -32.02
CA SER A 233 10.05 -34.06 -32.27
C SER A 233 9.05 -35.18 -32.56
N LEU A 234 8.03 -35.28 -31.70
CA LEU A 234 6.86 -36.14 -31.92
C LEU A 234 6.38 -35.93 -33.36
N PRO A 235 6.16 -36.99 -34.16
CA PRO A 235 5.63 -36.83 -35.50
C PRO A 235 4.28 -36.09 -35.40
N PRO A 236 4.08 -34.96 -36.11
CA PRO A 236 2.85 -34.21 -36.01
C PRO A 236 1.68 -35.08 -36.48
N THR A 237 0.64 -35.14 -35.65
CA THR A 237 -0.61 -35.83 -35.96
C THR A 237 -1.14 -35.31 -37.29
N SER A 238 -1.15 -36.18 -38.30
CA SER A 238 -1.62 -35.91 -39.63
C SER A 238 -3.12 -35.63 -39.62
N HIS A 239 -3.50 -34.36 -39.51
CA HIS A 239 -4.80 -33.92 -40.01
C HIS A 239 -4.63 -33.47 -41.46
N ASN A 240 -5.11 -34.32 -42.36
CA ASN A 240 -5.27 -34.10 -43.79
C ASN A 240 -5.65 -32.66 -44.14
N THR A 241 -4.79 -31.99 -44.91
CA THR A 241 -5.21 -31.21 -46.08
C THR A 241 -4.10 -31.26 -47.13
N VAL A 242 -4.37 -32.04 -48.17
CA VAL A 242 -3.65 -32.06 -49.44
C VAL A 242 -3.75 -30.68 -50.09
N HIS A 243 -2.62 -30.04 -50.37
CA HIS A 243 -2.44 -29.30 -51.61
C HIS A 243 -0.95 -29.06 -51.91
N ASP A 244 -0.48 -29.69 -52.98
CA ASP A 244 0.78 -29.40 -53.66
C ASP A 244 0.83 -27.95 -54.19
N ARG A 245 1.97 -27.27 -54.02
CA ARG A 245 2.88 -26.84 -55.11
C ARG A 245 3.93 -25.82 -54.64
N ASP A 246 5.17 -26.10 -55.06
CA ASP A 246 6.26 -25.20 -55.49
C ASP A 246 6.73 -24.03 -54.61
N GLU A 247 8.04 -24.11 -54.29
CA GLU A 247 9.05 -23.06 -54.42
C GLU A 247 8.84 -21.68 -53.75
N SER A 248 9.77 -21.36 -52.84
CA SER A 248 10.32 -20.03 -52.47
C SER A 248 10.20 -19.64 -51.00
N ALA A 249 11.31 -19.07 -50.51
CA ALA A 249 11.50 -18.29 -49.28
C ALA A 249 10.73 -18.76 -48.03
N THR A 250 11.47 -19.24 -47.03
CA THR A 250 10.97 -19.47 -45.66
C THR A 250 10.48 -18.16 -45.05
N VAL A 251 9.28 -17.72 -45.43
CA VAL A 251 8.48 -16.78 -44.67
C VAL A 251 7.97 -17.58 -43.50
N ASP A 252 8.60 -17.34 -42.36
CA ASP A 252 8.26 -17.90 -41.08
C ASP A 252 6.80 -17.54 -40.75
N THR A 253 5.85 -18.42 -41.12
CA THR A 253 4.38 -18.22 -41.04
C THR A 253 3.83 -18.19 -39.62
N ARG A 254 4.74 -18.22 -38.64
CA ARG A 254 4.44 -18.22 -37.23
C ARG A 254 4.02 -16.82 -36.78
N ARG A 255 2.87 -16.73 -36.12
CA ARG A 255 2.32 -15.45 -35.63
C ARG A 255 3.24 -14.87 -34.57
N GLU A 256 3.39 -13.55 -34.54
CA GLU A 256 4.47 -12.84 -33.83
C GLU A 256 4.41 -13.03 -32.30
N TRP A 257 3.24 -13.35 -31.74
CA TRP A 257 3.08 -13.71 -30.32
C TRP A 257 3.55 -15.12 -29.97
N GLU A 258 3.82 -15.97 -30.95
CA GLU A 258 4.31 -17.34 -30.74
C GLU A 258 5.84 -17.42 -30.76
N LYS A 259 6.52 -16.32 -31.15
CA LYS A 259 7.99 -16.24 -31.21
C LYS A 259 8.64 -15.76 -29.89
N GLY A 260 7.84 -15.58 -28.85
CA GLY A 260 8.30 -15.21 -27.52
C GLY A 260 8.13 -13.72 -27.20
N ARG A 261 8.39 -13.37 -25.94
CA ARG A 261 8.07 -12.06 -25.35
C ARG A 261 8.87 -10.91 -25.96
N ASP A 262 10.18 -11.10 -26.17
CA ASP A 262 11.06 -10.01 -26.62
C ASP A 262 10.80 -9.65 -28.09
N GLU A 263 10.46 -10.63 -28.92
CA GLU A 263 10.07 -10.40 -30.32
C GLU A 263 8.72 -9.69 -30.43
N TYR A 264 7.75 -10.04 -29.57
CA TYR A 264 6.47 -9.33 -29.49
C TYR A 264 6.63 -7.87 -29.07
N LEU A 265 7.48 -7.58 -28.07
CA LEU A 265 7.74 -6.21 -27.62
C LEU A 265 8.41 -5.37 -28.71
N ASN A 266 9.35 -5.95 -29.45
CA ASN A 266 10.01 -5.26 -30.56
C ASN A 266 9.00 -4.97 -31.70
N TRP A 267 8.11 -5.91 -32.01
CA TRP A 267 7.03 -5.71 -32.99
C TRP A 267 6.05 -4.62 -32.56
N GLU A 268 5.65 -4.59 -31.30
CA GLU A 268 4.71 -3.61 -30.75
C GLU A 268 5.32 -2.19 -30.72
N ALA A 269 6.58 -2.08 -30.31
CA ALA A 269 7.34 -0.84 -30.39
C ALA A 269 7.47 -0.31 -31.82
N GLN A 270 7.77 -1.18 -32.80
CA GLN A 270 7.83 -0.81 -34.21
C GLN A 270 6.46 -0.38 -34.75
N ARG A 271 5.38 -1.01 -34.30
CA ARG A 271 4.01 -0.64 -34.66
C ARG A 271 3.63 0.75 -34.13
N ILE A 272 4.01 1.09 -32.90
CA ILE A 272 3.81 2.42 -32.30
C ILE A 272 4.64 3.48 -33.05
N LEU A 273 5.91 3.18 -33.36
CA LEU A 273 6.75 4.10 -34.12
C LEU A 273 6.18 4.36 -35.53
N ALA A 274 5.65 3.32 -36.17
CA ALA A 274 5.01 3.44 -37.47
C ALA A 274 3.70 4.24 -37.44
N SER A 275 2.92 4.16 -36.35
CA SER A 275 1.71 4.97 -36.19
C SER A 275 2.03 6.44 -35.90
N MET A 276 3.08 6.71 -35.12
CA MET A 276 3.58 8.07 -34.86
C MET A 276 4.15 8.76 -36.10
N LYS A 277 4.75 8.00 -37.02
CA LYS A 277 5.29 8.56 -38.28
C LYS A 277 4.21 8.90 -39.31
N ARG A 278 2.96 8.44 -39.08
CA ARG A 278 1.83 8.62 -40.00
C ARG A 278 0.92 9.81 -39.60
N THR A 279 1.17 10.42 -38.46
CA THR A 279 0.65 11.73 -38.00
C THR A 279 1.67 12.83 -38.26
#